data_AF-A0A831NXT8-F1
#
_entry.id   AF-A0A831NXT8-F1
#
_cell.length_a   1.000
_cell.length_b   1.000
_cell.length_c   1.000
_cell.angle_alpha   90.00
_cell.angle_beta   90.00
_cell.angle_gamma   90.00
#
_symmetry.space_group_name_H-M   'P 1'
#
loop_
_entity.id
_entity.type
_entity.pdbx_description
1 polymer ?
#
loop_
_entity_poly.entity_id
_entity_poly.type
_entity_poly.pdbx_seq_one_letter_code
_entity_poly.pdbx_strand_id
1 'polypeptide(L)'
;MRLFRDVGKLSTSYIPPMLPHRDKQLRELRSFFSFRMEFPQVVQLEGAAGTGKTSSSLLLAKELEAAGRTKSLYVNLKVYRKKFVVYKALLEQIEPEAGLAIRSYSPEEILIHLLRSLTKDRRY
;
A
#
# COMPACT_ATOMS: atom_id res chain seq x y z
N MET A 1 17.59 -29.35 -17.44
CA MET A 1 16.99 -29.45 -16.09
C MET A 1 16.58 -28.06 -15.66
N ARG A 2 15.30 -27.81 -15.30
CA ARG A 2 14.81 -26.48 -14.94
C ARG A 2 14.77 -26.36 -13.40
N LEU A 3 15.69 -25.60 -12.82
CA LEU A 3 15.85 -25.45 -11.37
C LEU A 3 14.67 -24.70 -10.71
N PHE A 4 14.09 -23.75 -11.43
CA PHE A 4 12.98 -22.94 -10.93
C PHE A 4 11.68 -23.23 -11.69
N ARG A 5 10.62 -23.53 -10.94
CA ARG A 5 9.26 -23.58 -11.49
C ARG A 5 8.72 -22.17 -11.76
N ASP A 6 9.00 -21.23 -10.86
CA ASP A 6 8.58 -19.83 -10.96
C ASP A 6 9.56 -18.94 -10.20
N VAL A 7 10.35 -18.15 -10.95
CA VAL A 7 11.34 -17.22 -10.39
C VAL A 7 10.67 -15.99 -9.77
N GLY A 8 9.44 -15.65 -10.18
CA GLY A 8 8.71 -14.50 -9.67
C GLY A 8 8.45 -14.56 -8.17
N LYS A 9 8.35 -15.77 -7.59
CA LYS A 9 8.18 -15.98 -6.15
C LYS A 9 9.39 -15.57 -5.30
N LEU A 10 10.55 -15.38 -5.93
CA LEU A 10 11.77 -14.91 -5.29
C LEU A 10 11.91 -13.38 -5.36
N SER A 11 10.98 -12.70 -6.06
CA SER A 11 10.96 -11.24 -6.10
C SER A 11 10.73 -10.65 -4.72
N THR A 12 11.42 -9.56 -4.39
CA THR A 12 11.20 -8.81 -3.15
C THR A 12 9.81 -8.16 -3.08
N SER A 13 9.14 -8.03 -4.22
CA SER A 13 7.76 -7.54 -4.33
C SER A 13 6.73 -8.67 -4.26
N TYR A 14 7.15 -9.94 -4.22
CA TYR A 14 6.21 -11.05 -4.09
C TYR A 14 5.62 -11.09 -2.68
N ILE A 15 4.29 -11.10 -2.61
CA ILE A 15 3.54 -11.25 -1.36
C ILE A 15 2.94 -12.65 -1.35
N PRO A 16 3.44 -13.58 -0.52
CA PRO A 16 2.85 -14.91 -0.41
C PRO A 16 1.45 -14.84 0.22
N PRO A 17 0.57 -15.81 -0.06
CA PRO A 17 -0.77 -15.87 0.53
C PRO A 17 -0.75 -16.14 2.04
N MET A 18 0.39 -16.60 2.58
CA MET A 18 0.58 -16.89 4.00
C MET A 18 1.99 -16.50 4.41
N LEU A 19 2.14 -15.96 5.63
CA LEU A 19 3.43 -15.66 6.25
C LEU A 19 3.63 -16.59 7.45
N PRO A 20 4.47 -17.64 7.33
CA PRO A 20 4.74 -18.55 8.44
C PRO A 20 5.24 -17.82 9.68
N HIS A 21 4.82 -18.28 10.86
CA HIS A 21 5.21 -17.73 12.17
C HIS A 21 4.80 -16.28 12.42
N ARG A 22 3.86 -15.73 11.63
CA ARG A 22 3.35 -14.36 11.75
C ARG A 22 1.88 -14.30 12.15
N ASP A 23 1.28 -15.43 12.50
CA ASP A 23 -0.15 -15.53 12.76
C ASP A 23 -0.60 -14.61 13.89
N LYS A 24 0.19 -14.50 14.97
CA LYS A 24 -0.15 -13.63 16.11
C LYS A 24 -0.13 -12.15 15.69
N GLN A 25 0.93 -11.70 15.01
CA GLN A 25 1.07 -10.32 14.57
C GLN A 25 0.03 -9.95 13.51
N LEU A 26 -0.29 -10.87 12.59
CA LEU A 26 -1.34 -10.65 11.59
C LEU A 26 -2.73 -10.59 12.24
N ARG A 27 -3.02 -11.42 13.23
CA ARG A 27 -4.28 -11.33 13.99
C ARG A 27 -4.41 -9.99 14.71
N GLU A 28 -3.35 -9.54 15.38
CA GLU A 28 -3.32 -8.24 16.05
C GLU A 28 -3.50 -7.10 15.04
N LEU A 29 -2.74 -7.11 13.94
CA LEU A 29 -2.85 -6.11 12.89
C LEU A 29 -4.26 -6.06 12.28
N ARG A 30 -4.87 -7.21 11.98
CA ARG A 30 -6.25 -7.31 11.48
C ARG A 30 -7.28 -6.73 12.47
N SER A 31 -7.04 -6.85 13.77
CA SER A 31 -7.99 -6.39 14.78
C SER A 31 -8.26 -4.88 14.69
N PHE A 32 -7.25 -4.08 14.33
CA PHE A 32 -7.40 -2.63 14.12
C PHE A 32 -8.36 -2.27 12.97
N PHE A 33 -8.52 -3.14 11.97
CA PHE A 33 -9.33 -2.88 10.77
C PHE A 33 -10.66 -3.66 10.75
N SER A 34 -10.94 -4.46 11.78
CA SER A 34 -12.12 -5.33 11.84
C SER A 34 -13.43 -4.57 12.12
N PHE A 35 -13.37 -3.43 12.83
CA PHE A 35 -14.56 -2.71 13.32
C PHE A 35 -14.45 -1.17 13.22
N ARG A 36 -13.28 -0.60 12.92
CA ARG A 36 -13.00 0.85 13.10
C ARG A 36 -12.59 1.58 11.83
N MET A 37 -13.23 1.29 10.70
CA MET A 37 -12.97 2.06 9.46
C MET A 37 -13.75 3.37 9.36
N GLU A 38 -14.62 3.68 10.33
CA GLU A 38 -15.35 4.96 10.36
C GLU A 38 -14.45 6.17 10.64
N PHE A 39 -13.26 5.95 11.22
CA PHE A 39 -12.29 7.00 11.52
C PHE A 39 -10.90 6.61 11.01
N PRO A 40 -10.05 7.59 10.63
CA PRO A 40 -8.67 7.31 10.26
C PRO A 40 -7.92 6.58 11.38
N GLN A 41 -7.47 5.36 11.10
CA GLN A 41 -6.62 4.56 11.98
C GLN A 41 -5.17 4.70 11.51
N VAL A 42 -4.26 5.09 12.41
CA VAL A 42 -2.82 5.10 12.13
C VAL A 42 -2.17 3.95 12.90
N VAL A 43 -1.56 3.02 12.18
CA VAL A 43 -0.84 1.87 12.76
C VAL A 43 0.62 1.92 12.35
N GLN A 44 1.51 1.87 13.35
CA GLN A 44 2.95 1.82 13.14
C GLN A 44 3.47 0.42 13.46
N LEU A 45 4.18 -0.18 12.51
CA LEU A 45 4.86 -1.47 12.70
C LEU A 45 6.34 -1.23 12.99
N GLU A 46 6.83 -1.66 14.14
CA GLU A 46 8.21 -1.47 14.57
C GLU A 46 8.99 -2.78 14.64
N GLY A 47 10.31 -2.69 14.45
CA GLY A 47 11.23 -3.83 14.51
C GLY A 47 12.36 -3.75 13.48
N ALA A 48 13.37 -4.61 13.63
CA ALA A 48 14.56 -4.64 12.77
C ALA A 48 14.26 -4.91 11.28
N ALA A 49 15.19 -4.62 10.38
CA ALA A 49 15.07 -4.97 8.96
C ALA A 49 14.88 -6.49 8.77
N GLY A 50 14.15 -6.91 7.73
CA GLY A 50 13.91 -8.33 7.45
C GLY A 50 12.86 -9.01 8.34
N THR A 51 12.31 -8.33 9.34
CA THR A 51 11.25 -8.86 10.22
C THR A 51 9.85 -8.86 9.58
N GLY A 52 9.72 -8.89 8.24
CA GLY A 52 8.42 -9.10 7.59
C GLY A 52 7.36 -8.01 7.79
N LYS A 53 7.71 -6.81 8.27
CA LYS A 53 6.77 -5.69 8.46
C LYS A 53 6.04 -5.32 7.18
N THR A 54 6.80 -5.04 6.12
CA THR A 54 6.27 -4.71 4.79
C THR A 54 5.42 -5.84 4.21
N SER A 55 5.86 -7.09 4.33
CA SER A 55 5.09 -8.24 3.85
C SER A 55 3.76 -8.39 4.60
N SER A 56 3.76 -8.14 5.92
CA SER A 56 2.55 -8.24 6.75
C SER A 56 1.54 -7.14 6.42
N SER A 57 2.01 -5.89 6.25
CA SER A 57 1.14 -4.77 5.87
C SER A 57 0.56 -4.94 4.48
N LEU A 58 1.36 -5.41 3.51
CA LEU A 58 0.90 -5.64 2.14
C LEU A 58 -0.04 -6.85 2.03
N LEU A 59 0.16 -7.89 2.83
CA LEU A 59 -0.78 -9.02 2.89
C LEU A 59 -2.14 -8.56 3.44
N LEU A 60 -2.17 -7.80 4.53
CA LEU A 60 -3.42 -7.23 5.04
C LEU A 60 -4.10 -6.32 4.02
N ALA A 61 -3.34 -5.43 3.37
CA ALA A 61 -3.87 -4.56 2.32
C ALA A 61 -4.57 -5.36 1.22
N LYS A 62 -3.94 -6.44 0.75
CA LYS A 62 -4.52 -7.36 -0.23
C LYS A 62 -5.77 -8.08 0.28
N GLU A 63 -5.80 -8.47 1.55
CA GLU A 63 -6.99 -9.08 2.18
C GLU A 63 -8.18 -8.10 2.25
N LEU A 64 -7.92 -6.84 2.61
CA LEU A 64 -8.95 -5.79 2.67
C LEU A 64 -9.49 -5.43 1.29
N GLU A 65 -8.62 -5.37 0.27
CA GLU A 65 -9.03 -5.18 -1.13
C GLU A 65 -9.88 -6.35 -1.64
N ALA A 66 -9.44 -7.60 -1.37
CA ALA A 66 -10.18 -8.80 -1.76
C ALA A 66 -11.56 -8.90 -1.09
N ALA A 67 -11.70 -8.37 0.12
CA ALA A 67 -12.98 -8.25 0.81
C ALA A 67 -13.89 -7.13 0.26
N GLY A 68 -13.43 -6.38 -0.75
CA GLY A 68 -14.16 -5.25 -1.35
C GLY A 68 -14.33 -4.07 -0.40
N ARG A 69 -13.50 -3.98 0.66
CA ARG A 69 -13.67 -3.00 1.73
C ARG A 69 -12.95 -1.69 1.45
N THR A 70 -11.79 -1.74 0.79
CA THR A 70 -10.94 -0.56 0.55
C THR A 70 -10.15 -0.72 -0.76
N LYS A 71 -9.63 0.37 -1.31
CA LYS A 71 -8.47 0.35 -2.21
C LYS A 71 -7.22 0.67 -1.41
N SER A 72 -6.14 -0.06 -1.64
CA SER A 72 -4.87 0.13 -0.94
C SER A 72 -3.89 0.87 -1.83
N LEU A 73 -3.18 1.84 -1.25
CA LEU A 73 -2.10 2.57 -1.91
C LEU A 73 -0.81 2.33 -1.14
N TYR A 74 0.28 2.09 -1.86
CA TYR A 74 1.57 1.80 -1.25
C TYR A 74 2.65 2.75 -1.78
N VAL A 75 3.46 3.29 -0.87
CA VAL A 75 4.64 4.09 -1.24
C VAL A 75 5.83 3.70 -0.38
N ASN A 76 6.96 3.42 -1.02
CA ASN A 76 8.21 3.14 -0.34
C ASN A 76 8.99 4.44 -0.12
N LEU A 77 8.94 4.99 1.09
CA LEU A 77 9.62 6.24 1.45
C LEU A 77 11.16 6.14 1.45
N LYS A 78 11.73 4.92 1.41
CA LYS A 78 13.18 4.74 1.20
C LYS A 78 13.57 5.08 -0.25
N VAL A 79 12.67 4.85 -1.20
CA VAL A 79 12.86 5.14 -2.63
C VAL A 79 12.41 6.57 -2.94
N TYR A 80 11.23 6.96 -2.47
CA TYR A 80 10.63 8.27 -2.71
C TYR A 80 10.82 9.19 -1.52
N ARG A 81 11.75 10.16 -1.63
CA ARG A 81 12.17 11.00 -0.49
C ARG A 81 11.64 12.44 -0.52
N LYS A 82 11.10 12.89 -1.65
CA LYS A 82 10.52 14.26 -1.81
C LYS A 82 9.00 14.18 -1.86
N LYS A 83 8.31 15.16 -1.25
CA LYS A 83 6.84 15.25 -1.25
C LYS A 83 6.24 15.06 -2.64
N PHE A 84 6.78 15.78 -3.64
CA PHE A 84 6.36 15.68 -5.04
C PHE A 84 6.32 14.23 -5.54
N VAL A 85 7.42 13.48 -5.37
CA VAL A 85 7.50 12.10 -5.89
C VAL A 85 6.63 11.13 -5.11
N VAL A 86 6.43 11.37 -3.81
CA VAL A 86 5.51 10.56 -2.97
C VAL A 86 4.07 10.75 -3.42
N TYR A 87 3.62 11.99 -3.55
CA TYR A 87 2.23 12.29 -3.93
C TYR A 87 1.95 11.87 -5.38
N LYS A 88 2.91 12.08 -6.28
CA LYS A 88 2.83 11.61 -7.67
C LYS A 88 2.69 10.09 -7.74
N ALA A 89 3.52 9.34 -7.00
CA ALA A 89 3.47 7.87 -6.98
C ALA A 89 2.14 7.33 -6.40
N LEU A 90 1.53 8.04 -5.44
CA LEU A 90 0.22 7.68 -4.91
C LEU A 90 -0.90 7.97 -5.92
N LEU A 91 -0.85 9.12 -6.58
CA LEU A 91 -1.85 9.51 -7.57
C LEU A 91 -1.80 8.60 -8.81
N GLU A 92 -0.63 8.19 -9.28
CA GLU A 92 -0.47 7.25 -10.41
C GLU A 92 -1.07 5.86 -10.13
N GLN A 93 -1.23 5.47 -8.86
CA GLN A 93 -1.94 4.24 -8.47
C GLN A 93 -3.48 4.37 -8.56
N ILE A 94 -3.99 5.59 -8.58
CA ILE A 94 -5.43 5.89 -8.74
C ILE A 94 -5.75 6.22 -10.19
N GLU A 95 -4.97 7.12 -10.77
CA GLU A 95 -5.09 7.64 -12.14
C GLU A 95 -3.74 7.45 -12.86
N PRO A 96 -3.49 6.30 -13.51
CA PRO A 96 -2.21 6.01 -14.16
C PRO A 96 -1.76 7.06 -15.17
N GLU A 97 -2.71 7.67 -15.88
CA GLU A 97 -2.46 8.70 -16.90
C GLU A 97 -2.13 10.09 -16.30
N ALA A 98 -2.43 10.32 -15.02
CA ALA A 98 -2.20 11.61 -14.38
C ALA A 98 -0.70 11.97 -14.32
N GLY A 99 0.18 10.97 -14.26
CA GLY A 99 1.64 11.14 -14.21
C GLY A 99 2.22 11.95 -15.37
N LEU A 100 1.54 11.99 -16.52
CA LEU A 100 1.93 12.74 -17.71
C LEU A 100 1.54 14.23 -17.64
N ALA A 101 0.42 14.54 -16.99
CA ALA A 101 -0.16 15.88 -16.92
C ALA A 101 0.43 16.76 -15.78
N ILE A 102 1.13 16.16 -14.81
CA ILE A 102 1.45 16.77 -13.51
C ILE A 102 2.81 17.51 -13.47
N ARG A 103 3.58 17.55 -14.56
CA ARG A 103 4.98 18.05 -14.54
C ARG A 103 5.15 19.49 -13.98
N SER A 104 4.12 20.33 -14.07
CA SER A 104 4.15 21.73 -13.61
C SER A 104 3.50 21.97 -12.25
N TYR A 105 3.02 20.93 -11.58
CA TYR A 105 2.28 21.06 -10.33
C TYR A 105 3.25 21.13 -9.13
N SER A 106 2.92 21.96 -8.17
CA SER A 106 3.47 21.91 -6.81
C SER A 106 3.05 20.62 -6.09
N PRO A 107 3.81 20.17 -5.08
CA PRO A 107 3.39 19.05 -4.23
C PRO A 107 1.98 19.23 -3.64
N GLU A 108 1.63 20.44 -3.24
CA GLU A 108 0.35 20.79 -2.64
C GLU A 108 -0.81 20.62 -3.64
N GLU A 109 -0.62 21.03 -4.89
CA GLU A 109 -1.63 20.82 -5.94
C GLU A 109 -1.83 19.33 -6.25
N ILE A 110 -0.76 18.53 -6.26
CA ILE A 110 -0.86 17.08 -6.42
C ILE A 110 -1.63 16.45 -5.27
N LEU A 111 -1.39 16.89 -4.03
CA LEU A 111 -2.13 16.42 -2.86
C LEU A 111 -3.62 16.78 -2.96
N ILE A 112 -3.95 18.00 -3.36
CA ILE A 112 -5.35 18.41 -3.57
C ILE A 112 -5.99 17.56 -4.67
N HIS A 113 -5.28 17.30 -5.77
CA HIS A 113 -5.77 16.44 -6.84
C HIS A 113 -6.00 15.01 -6.33
N LEU A 114 -5.05 14.44 -5.61
CA LEU A 114 -5.16 13.13 -4.96
C LEU A 114 -6.42 13.03 -4.09
N LEU A 115 -6.67 14.02 -3.23
CA LEU A 115 -7.86 14.05 -2.37
C LEU A 115 -9.17 14.17 -3.17
N ARG A 116 -9.16 14.93 -4.28
CA ARG A 116 -10.30 15.03 -5.20
C ARG A 116 -10.58 13.71 -5.92
N SER A 117 -9.54 13.00 -6.35
CA SER A 117 -9.68 11.69 -6.98
C SER A 117 -10.26 10.66 -6.00
N LEU A 118 -9.84 10.69 -4.74
CA LEU A 118 -10.37 9.81 -3.69
C LEU A 118 -11.84 10.10 -3.34
N THR A 119 -12.31 11.34 -3.46
CA THR A 119 -13.68 11.75 -3.11
C THR A 119 -14.68 11.64 -4.27
N LYS A 120 -14.21 11.64 -5.52
CA LYS A 120 -15.07 11.42 -6.71
C LYS A 120 -15.64 10.01 -6.75
N ASP A 121 -14.86 9.02 -6.32
CA ASP A 121 -15.37 7.68 -6.08
C ASP A 121 -16.19 7.69 -4.79
N ARG A 122 -17.52 7.87 -4.89
CA ARG A 122 -18.50 7.73 -3.79
C ARG A 122 -18.60 6.31 -3.20
N ARG A 123 -17.54 5.51 -3.32
CA ARG A 123 -17.41 4.14 -2.79
C ARG A 123 -16.65 4.10 -1.45
N TYR A 124 -16.26 5.25 -0.91
CA TYR A 124 -15.59 5.40 0.37
C TYR A 124 -16.30 6.47 1.21
#